data_AF-A0A2N2WMS5-F1
#
_entry.id   AF-A0A2N2WMS5-F1
#
_cell.length_a   1.000
_cell.length_b   1.000
_cell.length_c   1.000
_cell.angle_alpha   90.00
_cell.angle_beta   90.00
_cell.angle_gamma   90.00
#
_symmetry.space_group_name_H-M   'P 1'
#
loop_
_entity.id
_entity.type
_entity.pdbx_description
1 polymer ?
#
loop_
_entity_poly.entity_id
_entity_poly.type
_entity_poly.pdbx_seq_one_letter_code
_entity_poly.pdbx_strand_id
1 'polypeptide(L)'
;MNIVIMQNIIYLIIHILFALGLFISLKLINVKNLNKFQAIAVNYSVAVAFTLADLSLNNSGWEYSTKLFLPSFTVGLLFIVSFIVIIYSTQKVGIGLTTSFNKMSVVIPVTVGVIYLGQNSDILFKIGGIVLALISFFLILYKKPSERVKGTFILPFLVFLLPGINDTSMELTKTYIISDPADREMFLLGVFLTALFFSLILVYADFKRNRQKVVFRYDTILLGAALGLFNFLTSKMLLINVGRMGGSVVFPVHNASVVMLTALIGVFFFKESFSKRQWMGVLLAVVAVFMIASTL
;
A
#
# COMPACT_ATOMS: atom_id res chain seq x y z
N MET A 1 -28.82 -10.95 -7.38
CA MET A 1 -27.41 -10.54 -7.25
C MET A 1 -26.64 -11.72 -6.69
N ASN A 2 -25.61 -12.21 -7.40
CA ASN A 2 -24.95 -13.49 -7.12
C ASN A 2 -24.21 -13.43 -5.76
N ILE A 3 -24.39 -14.42 -4.88
CA ILE A 3 -23.82 -14.43 -3.51
C ILE A 3 -22.29 -14.17 -3.52
N VAL A 4 -21.62 -14.68 -4.54
CA VAL A 4 -20.17 -14.50 -4.76
C VAL A 4 -19.79 -13.03 -4.98
N ILE A 5 -20.57 -12.29 -5.79
CA ILE A 5 -20.33 -10.87 -6.06
C ILE A 5 -20.50 -10.06 -4.77
N MET A 6 -21.54 -10.36 -3.99
CA MET A 6 -21.77 -9.71 -2.70
C MET A 6 -20.60 -9.92 -1.73
N GLN A 7 -20.09 -11.16 -1.64
CA GLN A 7 -18.91 -11.45 -0.82
C GLN A 7 -17.69 -10.66 -1.30
N ASN A 8 -17.42 -10.64 -2.61
CA ASN A 8 -16.28 -9.92 -3.20
C ASN A 8 -16.30 -8.43 -2.83
N ILE A 9 -17.47 -7.79 -2.92
CA ILE A 9 -17.64 -6.38 -2.53
C ILE A 9 -17.36 -6.19 -1.04
N ILE A 10 -17.84 -7.08 -0.17
CA ILE A 10 -17.61 -7.00 1.28
C ILE A 10 -16.11 -7.08 1.60
N TYR A 11 -15.38 -8.06 1.02
CA TYR A 11 -13.93 -8.19 1.21
C TYR A 11 -13.17 -6.97 0.69
N LEU A 12 -13.64 -6.36 -0.41
CA LEU A 12 -13.03 -5.16 -0.97
C LEU A 12 -13.24 -3.93 -0.07
N ILE A 13 -14.45 -3.75 0.49
CA ILE A 13 -14.74 -2.67 1.44
C ILE A 13 -13.87 -2.82 2.69
N ILE A 14 -13.79 -4.01 3.27
CA ILE A 14 -12.96 -4.30 4.45
C ILE A 14 -11.49 -3.99 4.15
N HIS A 15 -10.98 -4.40 2.99
CA HIS A 15 -9.63 -4.09 2.54
C HIS A 15 -9.39 -2.58 2.45
N ILE A 16 -10.31 -1.83 1.85
CA ILE A 16 -10.20 -0.37 1.74
C ILE A 16 -10.19 0.28 3.13
N LEU A 17 -11.03 -0.17 4.06
CA LEU A 17 -11.07 0.36 5.43
C LEU A 17 -9.74 0.15 6.17
N PHE A 18 -9.15 -1.04 6.07
CA PHE A 18 -7.84 -1.30 6.65
C PHE A 18 -6.74 -0.46 5.99
N ALA A 19 -6.79 -0.30 4.67
CA ALA A 19 -5.87 0.56 3.95
C ALA A 19 -5.97 2.02 4.41
N LEU A 20 -7.18 2.54 4.66
CA LEU A 20 -7.36 3.88 5.23
C LEU A 20 -6.70 4.01 6.60
N GLY A 21 -6.86 3.02 7.47
CA GLY A 21 -6.17 3.00 8.77
C GLY A 21 -4.64 3.06 8.64
N LEU A 22 -4.07 2.33 7.67
CA LEU A 22 -2.64 2.37 7.34
C LEU A 22 -2.21 3.77 6.90
N PHE A 23 -2.90 4.36 5.92
CA PHE A 23 -2.54 5.68 5.38
C PHE A 23 -2.75 6.82 6.40
N ILE A 24 -3.77 6.74 7.25
CA ILE A 24 -3.99 7.69 8.35
C ILE A 24 -2.86 7.59 9.37
N SER A 25 -2.45 6.37 9.75
CA SER A 25 -1.33 6.16 10.66
C SER A 25 -0.04 6.80 10.12
N LEU A 26 0.27 6.60 8.84
CA LEU A 26 1.39 7.26 8.17
C LEU A 26 1.27 8.78 8.14
N LYS A 27 0.08 9.32 7.86
CA LYS A 27 -0.18 10.77 7.89
C LYS A 27 0.10 11.34 9.27
N LEU A 28 -0.40 10.70 10.33
CA LEU A 28 -0.20 11.14 11.71
C LEU A 28 1.26 11.08 12.15
N ILE A 29 1.99 10.02 11.78
CA ILE A 29 3.44 9.91 12.02
C ILE A 29 4.18 11.10 11.39
N ASN A 30 3.80 11.47 10.15
CA ASN A 30 4.41 12.58 9.44
C ASN A 30 4.05 13.95 10.06
N VAL A 31 2.78 14.19 10.38
CA VAL A 31 2.31 15.45 10.98
C VAL A 31 2.91 15.67 12.38
N LYS A 32 3.02 14.61 13.19
CA LYS A 32 3.66 14.65 14.50
C LYS A 32 5.20 14.67 14.44
N ASN A 33 5.79 14.64 13.25
CA ASN A 33 7.25 14.60 13.01
C ASN A 33 7.95 13.51 13.82
N LEU A 34 7.34 12.32 13.89
CA LEU A 34 7.93 11.19 14.61
C LEU A 34 9.04 10.53 13.78
N ASN A 35 9.93 9.80 14.47
CA ASN A 35 10.99 9.05 13.79
C ASN A 35 10.38 7.94 12.92
N LYS A 36 10.47 8.11 11.61
CA LYS A 36 9.85 7.21 10.63
C LYS A 36 10.52 5.83 10.61
N PHE A 37 11.83 5.75 10.83
CA PHE A 37 12.54 4.46 10.87
C PHE A 37 12.08 3.63 12.07
N GLN A 38 11.97 4.25 13.25
CA GLN A 38 11.41 3.58 14.44
C GLN A 38 9.96 3.15 14.22
N ALA A 39 9.11 4.02 13.66
CA ALA A 39 7.71 3.68 13.40
C ALA A 39 7.57 2.50 12.42
N ILE A 40 8.44 2.43 11.40
CA ILE A 40 8.48 1.30 10.45
C ILE A 40 8.93 0.01 11.15
N ALA A 41 9.93 0.07 12.03
CA ALA A 41 10.35 -1.10 12.79
C ALA A 41 9.24 -1.61 13.71
N VAL A 42 8.56 -0.71 14.44
CA VAL A 42 7.39 -1.09 15.26
C VAL A 42 6.26 -1.67 14.40
N ASN A 43 5.98 -1.08 13.23
CA ASN A 43 5.02 -1.61 12.26
C ASN A 43 5.31 -3.07 11.92
N TYR A 44 6.53 -3.40 11.51
CA TYR A 44 6.86 -4.78 11.15
C TYR A 44 6.91 -5.72 12.36
N SER A 45 7.35 -5.26 13.54
CA SER A 45 7.27 -6.07 14.76
C SER A 45 5.83 -6.46 15.09
N VAL A 46 4.90 -5.51 14.99
CA VAL A 46 3.48 -5.75 15.26
C VAL A 46 2.85 -6.59 14.16
N ALA A 47 3.19 -6.35 12.89
CA ALA A 47 2.70 -7.19 11.79
C ALA A 47 3.15 -8.65 11.92
N VAL A 48 4.40 -8.90 12.33
CA VAL A 48 4.89 -10.26 12.67
C VAL A 48 4.06 -10.86 13.80
N ALA A 49 3.85 -10.12 14.90
CA ALA A 49 3.09 -10.62 16.04
C ALA A 49 1.66 -11.01 15.68
N PHE A 50 0.95 -10.19 14.89
CA PHE A 50 -0.39 -10.51 14.42
C PHE A 50 -0.42 -11.67 13.42
N THR A 51 0.60 -11.81 12.57
CA THR A 51 0.70 -12.95 11.65
C THR A 51 0.93 -14.25 12.42
N LEU A 52 1.76 -14.24 13.45
CA LEU A 52 1.98 -15.40 14.33
C LEU A 52 0.71 -15.77 15.13
N ALA A 53 -0.01 -14.76 15.63
CA ALA A 53 -1.28 -14.98 16.31
C ALA A 53 -2.33 -15.61 15.37
N ASP A 54 -2.42 -15.13 14.13
CA ASP A 54 -3.35 -15.67 13.13
C ASP A 54 -3.00 -17.11 12.72
N LEU A 55 -1.72 -17.44 12.56
CA LEU A 55 -1.24 -18.82 12.34
C LEU A 55 -1.64 -19.75 13.50
N SER A 56 -1.50 -19.25 14.73
CA SER A 56 -1.78 -20.03 15.95
C SER A 56 -3.28 -20.29 16.12
N LEU A 57 -4.12 -19.29 15.88
CA LEU A 57 -5.57 -19.39 16.02
C LEU A 57 -6.22 -20.30 14.98
N ASN A 58 -5.65 -20.35 13.77
CA ASN A 58 -6.18 -21.16 12.67
C ASN A 58 -5.65 -22.61 12.67
N ASN A 59 -4.82 -23.00 13.65
CA ASN A 59 -4.13 -24.30 13.70
C ASN A 59 -3.43 -24.65 12.36
N SER A 60 -3.00 -23.65 11.60
CA SER A 60 -2.23 -23.86 10.38
C SER A 60 -0.87 -24.45 10.73
N GLY A 61 -0.40 -25.40 9.93
CA GLY A 61 0.93 -25.99 10.10
C GLY A 61 2.01 -24.91 10.13
N TRP A 62 3.02 -25.10 10.98
CA TRP A 62 4.15 -24.19 11.12
C TRP A 62 5.26 -24.45 10.08
N GLU A 63 4.97 -25.27 9.07
CA GLU A 63 5.93 -25.70 8.07
C GLU A 63 6.17 -24.58 7.04
N TYR A 64 7.36 -24.00 7.10
CA TYR A 64 7.77 -23.00 6.13
C TYR A 64 8.27 -23.67 4.84
N SER A 65 7.46 -23.64 3.79
CA SER A 65 7.85 -24.22 2.50
C SER A 65 8.99 -23.43 1.86
N THR A 66 10.01 -24.13 1.36
CA THR A 66 11.17 -23.53 0.68
C THR A 66 10.77 -22.69 -0.55
N LYS A 67 9.64 -23.04 -1.21
CA LYS A 67 9.07 -22.27 -2.33
C LYS A 67 8.70 -20.83 -1.95
N LEU A 68 8.41 -20.58 -0.66
CA LEU A 68 8.01 -19.27 -0.15
C LEU A 68 9.20 -18.38 0.21
N PHE A 69 10.39 -18.96 0.41
CA PHE A 69 11.57 -18.21 0.87
C PHE A 69 11.92 -17.04 -0.04
N LEU A 70 12.19 -17.31 -1.31
CA LEU A 70 12.63 -16.29 -2.26
C LEU A 70 11.55 -15.22 -2.50
N PRO A 71 10.27 -15.55 -2.78
CA PRO A 71 9.21 -14.55 -2.91
C PRO A 71 9.03 -13.68 -1.66
N SER A 72 9.01 -14.29 -0.48
CA SER A 72 8.79 -13.55 0.78
C SER A 72 9.96 -12.61 1.08
N PHE A 73 11.19 -13.07 0.83
CA PHE A 73 12.39 -12.27 1.00
C PHE A 73 12.41 -11.08 0.02
N THR A 74 12.13 -11.32 -1.26
CA THR A 74 12.08 -10.27 -2.28
C THR A 74 11.01 -9.22 -1.98
N VAL A 75 9.79 -9.65 -1.64
CA VAL A 75 8.70 -8.72 -1.31
C VAL A 75 8.99 -7.97 0.00
N GLY A 76 9.56 -8.63 1.01
CA GLY A 76 10.00 -7.97 2.25
C GLY A 76 11.06 -6.88 2.02
N LEU A 77 12.00 -7.12 1.09
CA LEU A 77 12.95 -6.12 0.64
C LEU A 77 12.26 -4.96 -0.10
N LEU A 78 11.34 -5.25 -1.02
CA LEU A 78 10.58 -4.22 -1.72
C LEU A 78 9.75 -3.36 -0.76
N PHE A 79 9.17 -3.95 0.27
CA PHE A 79 8.44 -3.25 1.33
C PHE A 79 9.33 -2.21 2.00
N ILE A 80 10.48 -2.62 2.56
CA ILE A 80 11.36 -1.69 3.28
C ILE A 80 11.98 -0.65 2.34
N VAL A 81 12.43 -1.03 1.15
CA VAL A 81 13.03 -0.09 0.18
C VAL A 81 12.00 0.93 -0.31
N SER A 82 10.76 0.50 -0.57
CA SER A 82 9.66 1.42 -0.94
C SER A 82 9.41 2.45 0.14
N PHE A 83 9.34 2.04 1.41
CA PHE A 83 9.18 2.97 2.53
C PHE A 83 10.31 4.00 2.61
N ILE A 84 11.56 3.55 2.49
CA ILE A 84 12.73 4.43 2.51
C ILE A 84 12.67 5.47 1.37
N VAL A 85 12.39 5.01 0.15
CA VAL A 85 12.29 5.87 -1.02
C VAL A 85 11.15 6.88 -0.87
N ILE A 86 9.99 6.47 -0.33
CA ILE A 86 8.88 7.38 -0.02
C ILE A 86 9.29 8.44 1.01
N ILE A 87 10.04 8.06 2.06
CA ILE A 87 10.53 9.01 3.07
C ILE A 87 11.42 10.06 2.42
N TYR A 88 12.45 9.65 1.68
CA TYR A 88 13.40 10.57 1.06
C TYR A 88 12.76 11.41 -0.05
N SER A 89 11.89 10.82 -0.87
CA SER A 89 11.14 11.55 -1.89
C SER A 89 10.23 12.61 -1.25
N THR A 90 9.52 12.26 -0.17
CA THR A 90 8.68 13.22 0.57
C THR A 90 9.50 14.40 1.10
N GLN A 91 10.72 14.16 1.57
CA GLN A 91 11.62 15.22 2.04
C GLN A 91 12.17 16.08 0.90
N LYS A 92 12.46 15.50 -0.27
CA LYS A 92 13.12 16.19 -1.38
C LYS A 92 12.16 16.91 -2.32
N VAL A 93 11.04 16.29 -2.68
CA VAL A 93 10.08 16.81 -3.66
C VAL A 93 8.68 17.05 -3.09
N GLY A 94 8.50 16.78 -1.79
CA GLY A 94 7.26 17.00 -1.07
C GLY A 94 6.30 15.81 -1.12
N ILE A 95 5.39 15.78 -0.14
CA ILE A 95 4.41 14.70 0.03
C ILE A 95 3.44 14.59 -1.13
N GLY A 96 2.95 15.70 -1.68
CA GLY A 96 1.95 15.69 -2.76
C GLY A 96 2.45 15.00 -4.03
N LEU A 97 3.66 15.34 -4.48
CA LEU A 97 4.27 14.72 -5.66
C LEU A 97 4.61 13.25 -5.39
N THR A 98 5.17 12.96 -4.21
CA THR A 98 5.50 11.59 -3.79
C THR A 98 4.26 10.68 -3.78
N THR A 99 3.17 11.11 -3.14
CA THR A 99 1.92 10.36 -3.11
C THR A 99 1.31 10.20 -4.51
N SER A 100 1.43 11.22 -5.38
CA SER A 100 0.96 11.13 -6.76
C SER A 100 1.65 10.00 -7.54
N PHE A 101 2.99 9.98 -7.56
CA PHE A 101 3.75 8.94 -8.25
C PHE A 101 3.51 7.55 -7.64
N ASN A 102 3.38 7.46 -6.32
CA ASN A 102 3.06 6.20 -5.63
C ASN A 102 1.72 5.64 -6.12
N LYS A 103 0.69 6.47 -6.26
CA LYS A 103 -0.64 6.03 -6.70
C LYS A 103 -0.71 5.74 -8.18
N MET A 104 0.11 6.39 -9.00
CA MET A 104 0.27 6.05 -10.41
C MET A 104 0.92 4.68 -10.63
N SER A 105 1.64 4.13 -9.64
CA SER A 105 2.28 2.81 -9.74
C SER A 105 1.31 1.67 -10.10
N VAL A 106 0.02 1.86 -9.83
CA VAL A 106 -1.08 0.95 -10.17
C VAL A 106 -1.10 0.49 -11.63
N VAL A 107 -0.53 1.29 -12.54
CA VAL A 107 -0.40 0.92 -13.96
C VAL A 107 0.40 -0.37 -14.11
N ILE A 108 1.45 -0.57 -13.30
CA ILE A 108 2.34 -1.73 -13.40
C ILE A 108 1.62 -3.05 -13.11
N PRO A 109 1.05 -3.28 -11.90
CA PRO A 109 0.38 -4.56 -11.62
C PRO A 109 -0.83 -4.80 -12.52
N VAL A 110 -1.54 -3.75 -12.93
CA VAL A 110 -2.67 -3.91 -13.85
C VAL A 110 -2.22 -4.33 -15.25
N THR A 111 -1.13 -3.76 -15.74
CA THR A 111 -0.55 -4.14 -17.04
C THR A 111 -0.14 -5.61 -17.00
N VAL A 112 0.49 -6.06 -15.91
CA VAL A 112 0.85 -7.48 -15.72
C VAL A 112 -0.41 -8.34 -15.60
N GLY A 113 -1.41 -7.92 -14.83
CA GLY A 113 -2.68 -8.63 -14.71
C GLY A 113 -3.39 -8.85 -16.05
N VAL A 114 -3.45 -7.81 -16.88
CA VAL A 114 -4.11 -7.89 -18.20
C VAL A 114 -3.28 -8.68 -19.21
N ILE A 115 -2.01 -8.33 -19.39
CA ILE A 115 -1.17 -8.86 -20.47
C ILE A 115 -0.61 -10.24 -20.12
N TYR A 116 -0.11 -10.42 -18.91
CA TYR A 116 0.60 -11.64 -18.50
C TYR A 116 -0.33 -12.65 -17.83
N LEU A 117 -1.25 -12.20 -16.95
CA LEU A 117 -2.19 -13.08 -16.24
C LEU A 117 -3.52 -13.29 -16.97
N GLY A 118 -3.70 -12.69 -18.15
CA GLY A 118 -4.89 -12.88 -18.98
C GLY A 118 -6.18 -12.30 -18.40
N GLN A 119 -6.11 -11.31 -17.50
CA GLN A 119 -7.29 -10.70 -16.87
C GLN A 119 -7.95 -9.64 -17.78
N ASN A 120 -8.25 -10.02 -19.02
CA ASN A 120 -8.70 -9.15 -20.11
C ASN A 120 -10.23 -9.00 -20.22
N SER A 121 -11.00 -9.49 -19.25
CA SER A 121 -12.45 -9.24 -19.18
C SER A 121 -12.76 -7.74 -19.16
N ASP A 122 -13.73 -7.30 -19.96
CA ASP A 122 -14.21 -5.91 -20.07
C ASP A 122 -13.08 -4.88 -20.15
N ILE A 123 -12.05 -5.19 -20.96
CA ILE A 123 -10.80 -4.43 -21.00
C ILE A 123 -11.00 -2.92 -21.28
N LEU A 124 -12.00 -2.56 -22.08
CA LEU A 124 -12.34 -1.17 -22.37
C LEU A 124 -12.80 -0.41 -21.11
N PHE A 125 -13.62 -1.06 -20.27
CA PHE A 125 -14.07 -0.49 -19.00
C PHE A 125 -12.93 -0.41 -17.99
N LYS A 126 -12.07 -1.43 -17.92
CA LYS A 126 -10.86 -1.42 -17.07
C LYS A 126 -9.92 -0.29 -17.45
N ILE A 127 -9.55 -0.17 -18.73
CA ILE A 127 -8.66 0.89 -19.22
C ILE A 127 -9.28 2.27 -19.00
N GLY A 128 -10.55 2.44 -19.35
CA GLY A 128 -11.27 3.70 -19.13
C GLY A 128 -11.26 4.10 -17.65
N GLY A 129 -11.58 3.18 -16.76
CA GLY A 129 -11.55 3.40 -15.32
C GLY A 129 -10.15 3.73 -14.79
N ILE A 130 -9.10 3.05 -15.25
CA ILE A 130 -7.71 3.34 -14.85
C ILE A 130 -7.31 4.74 -15.29
N VAL A 131 -7.61 5.12 -16.54
CA VAL A 131 -7.32 6.47 -17.05
C VAL A 131 -8.03 7.52 -16.19
N LEU A 132 -9.30 7.31 -15.87
CA LEU A 132 -10.05 8.20 -14.98
C LEU A 132 -9.44 8.26 -13.56
N ALA A 133 -8.98 7.13 -13.00
CA ALA A 133 -8.31 7.09 -11.70
C ALA A 133 -7.00 7.88 -11.72
N LEU A 134 -6.19 7.74 -12.78
CA LEU A 134 -4.93 8.50 -12.92
C LEU A 134 -5.18 10.00 -13.06
N ILE A 135 -6.19 10.41 -13.84
CA ILE A 135 -6.61 11.81 -13.93
C ILE A 135 -7.08 12.30 -12.56
N SER A 136 -7.89 11.52 -11.84
CA SER A 136 -8.34 11.84 -10.49
C SER A 136 -7.17 12.07 -9.53
N PHE A 137 -6.16 11.19 -9.52
CA PHE A 137 -4.97 11.35 -8.70
C PHE A 137 -4.26 12.67 -8.99
N PHE A 138 -4.09 12.99 -10.27
CA PHE A 138 -3.50 14.26 -10.67
C PHE A 138 -4.35 15.46 -10.24
N LEU A 139 -5.68 15.38 -10.29
CA LEU A 139 -6.54 16.48 -9.87
C LEU A 139 -6.55 16.70 -8.35
N ILE A 140 -6.50 15.62 -7.57
CA ILE A 140 -6.54 15.65 -6.10
C ILE A 140 -5.18 16.03 -5.50
N LEU A 141 -4.11 15.39 -5.97
CA LEU A 141 -2.81 15.35 -5.29
C LEU A 141 -1.81 16.40 -5.81
N TYR A 142 -1.97 16.86 -7.05
CA TYR A 142 -1.05 17.84 -7.62
C TYR A 142 -1.22 19.20 -6.94
N LYS A 143 -0.13 19.67 -6.34
CA LYS A 143 0.02 21.06 -5.91
C LYS A 143 1.06 21.72 -6.81
N LYS A 144 0.85 22.98 -7.20
CA LYS A 144 1.87 23.75 -7.92
C LYS A 144 3.16 23.73 -7.09
N PRO A 145 4.31 23.33 -7.65
CA PRO A 145 5.57 23.38 -6.92
C PRO A 145 5.84 24.81 -6.48
N SER A 146 6.11 25.04 -5.20
CA SER A 146 6.54 26.35 -4.70
C SER A 146 7.96 26.70 -5.17
N GLU A 147 8.78 25.69 -5.46
CA GLU A 147 10.10 25.83 -6.08
C GLU A 147 10.38 24.63 -7.01
N ARG A 148 11.05 24.87 -8.15
CA ARG A 148 11.53 23.79 -9.03
C ARG A 148 12.73 23.12 -8.36
N VAL A 149 12.52 21.96 -7.74
CA VAL A 149 13.62 21.11 -7.27
C VAL A 149 14.41 20.60 -8.49
N LYS A 150 15.55 21.23 -8.78
CA LYS A 150 16.44 20.81 -9.87
C LYS A 150 17.04 19.43 -9.54
N GLY A 151 16.95 18.49 -10.49
CA GLY A 151 17.88 17.37 -10.57
C GLY A 151 17.59 16.12 -9.72
N THR A 152 16.35 15.82 -9.32
CA THR A 152 16.07 14.55 -8.62
C THR A 152 14.84 13.83 -9.17
N PHE A 153 14.85 13.51 -10.46
CA PHE A 153 13.82 12.66 -11.08
C PHE A 153 13.88 11.20 -10.64
N ILE A 154 15.02 10.76 -10.11
CA ILE A 154 15.20 9.36 -9.69
C ILE A 154 14.30 8.96 -8.53
N LEU A 155 14.10 9.84 -7.54
CA LEU A 155 13.25 9.54 -6.38
C LEU A 155 11.77 9.40 -6.76
N PRO A 156 11.13 10.37 -7.47
CA PRO A 156 9.78 10.19 -7.99
C PRO A 156 9.62 8.95 -8.87
N PHE A 157 10.61 8.65 -9.72
CA PHE A 157 10.60 7.45 -10.56
C PHE A 157 10.61 6.17 -9.73
N LEU A 158 11.48 6.07 -8.71
CA LEU A 158 11.52 4.92 -7.81
C LEU A 158 10.25 4.79 -6.96
N VAL A 159 9.63 5.92 -6.57
CA VAL A 159 8.34 5.93 -5.86
C VAL A 159 7.20 5.39 -6.74
N PHE A 160 7.28 5.54 -8.05
CA PHE A 160 6.36 4.92 -8.99
C PHE A 160 6.70 3.44 -9.23
N LEU A 161 7.98 3.12 -9.43
CA LEU A 161 8.41 1.79 -9.86
C LEU A 161 8.30 0.75 -8.73
N LEU A 162 8.82 1.05 -7.53
CA LEU A 162 8.96 0.06 -6.47
C LEU A 162 7.61 -0.43 -5.91
N PRO A 163 6.60 0.42 -5.63
CA PRO A 163 5.29 -0.05 -5.20
C PRO A 163 4.57 -0.85 -6.30
N GLY A 164 4.76 -0.50 -7.57
CA GLY A 164 4.16 -1.25 -8.67
C GLY A 164 4.78 -2.64 -8.84
N ILE A 165 6.11 -2.76 -8.71
CA ILE A 165 6.79 -4.05 -8.66
C ILE A 165 6.32 -4.84 -7.44
N ASN A 166 6.21 -4.19 -6.29
CA ASN A 166 5.74 -4.82 -5.06
C ASN A 166 4.34 -5.44 -5.20
N ASP A 167 3.38 -4.66 -5.68
CA ASP A 167 2.01 -5.09 -5.90
C ASP A 167 1.95 -6.23 -6.93
N THR A 168 2.73 -6.12 -8.01
CA THR A 168 2.88 -7.19 -9.00
C THR A 168 3.45 -8.46 -8.38
N SER A 169 4.51 -8.36 -7.57
CA SER A 169 5.12 -9.51 -6.91
C SER A 169 4.18 -10.18 -5.92
N MET A 170 3.37 -9.41 -5.20
CA MET A 170 2.31 -9.93 -4.33
C MET A 170 1.27 -10.73 -5.14
N GLU A 171 0.81 -10.21 -6.28
CA GLU A 171 -0.14 -10.89 -7.16
C GLU A 171 0.43 -12.15 -7.80
N LEU A 172 1.65 -12.09 -8.34
CA LEU A 172 2.31 -13.25 -8.94
C LEU A 172 2.53 -14.35 -7.90
N THR A 173 2.96 -13.99 -6.68
CA THR A 173 3.15 -14.97 -5.60
C THR A 173 1.82 -15.59 -5.19
N LYS A 174 0.75 -14.77 -5.08
CA LYS A 174 -0.60 -15.31 -4.82
C LYS A 174 -1.07 -16.26 -5.91
N THR A 175 -0.77 -15.97 -7.17
CA THR A 175 -1.30 -16.69 -8.33
C THR A 175 -0.58 -18.02 -8.54
N TYR A 176 0.76 -18.05 -8.39
CA TYR A 176 1.56 -19.20 -8.78
C TYR A 176 2.14 -20.02 -7.62
N ILE A 177 2.21 -19.47 -6.41
CA ILE A 177 2.97 -20.10 -5.30
C ILE A 177 2.08 -20.41 -4.11
N ILE A 178 1.21 -19.46 -3.72
CA ILE A 178 0.30 -19.61 -2.57
C ILE A 178 -0.92 -20.43 -2.97
N SER A 179 -0.95 -21.67 -2.50
CA SER A 179 -2.03 -22.62 -2.82
C SER A 179 -3.16 -22.61 -1.80
N ASP A 180 -2.85 -22.34 -0.53
CA ASP A 180 -3.79 -22.44 0.58
C ASP A 180 -3.63 -21.29 1.60
N PRO A 181 -4.52 -21.19 2.61
CA PRO A 181 -4.43 -20.16 3.64
C PRO A 181 -3.14 -20.21 4.49
N ALA A 182 -2.57 -21.39 4.75
CA ALA A 182 -1.35 -21.52 5.55
C ALA A 182 -0.14 -20.99 4.78
N ASP A 183 -0.02 -21.30 3.49
CA ASP A 183 0.97 -20.72 2.58
C ASP A 183 0.90 -19.18 2.59
N ARG A 184 -0.32 -18.62 2.61
CA ARG A 184 -0.54 -17.15 2.62
C ARG A 184 0.03 -16.51 3.88
N GLU A 185 -0.30 -17.05 5.04
CA GLU A 185 0.17 -16.48 6.31
C GLU A 185 1.68 -16.70 6.49
N MET A 186 2.23 -17.84 6.05
CA MET A 186 3.67 -18.09 6.03
C MET A 186 4.43 -17.14 5.11
N PHE A 187 3.89 -16.87 3.92
CA PHE A 187 4.43 -15.87 3.00
C PHE A 187 4.47 -14.48 3.66
N LEU A 188 3.35 -14.03 4.25
CA LEU A 188 3.30 -12.74 4.94
C LEU A 188 4.27 -12.69 6.13
N LEU A 189 4.40 -13.78 6.89
CA LEU A 189 5.36 -13.87 7.98
C LEU A 189 6.80 -13.68 7.46
N GLY A 190 7.17 -14.34 6.37
CA GLY A 190 8.48 -14.18 5.74
C GLY A 190 8.73 -12.76 5.22
N VAL A 191 7.71 -12.13 4.62
CA VAL A 191 7.76 -10.72 4.17
C VAL A 191 8.01 -9.79 5.35
N PHE A 192 7.22 -9.90 6.41
CA PHE A 192 7.32 -9.02 7.56
C PHE A 192 8.57 -9.26 8.40
N LEU A 193 9.05 -10.51 8.53
CA LEU A 193 10.33 -10.81 9.18
C LEU A 193 11.51 -10.21 8.41
N THR A 194 11.51 -10.34 7.09
CA THR A 194 12.54 -9.73 6.23
C THR A 194 12.52 -8.22 6.38
N ALA A 195 11.35 -7.59 6.27
CA ALA A 195 11.21 -6.15 6.41
C ALA A 195 11.57 -5.66 7.82
N LEU A 196 11.23 -6.43 8.87
CA LEU A 196 11.62 -6.16 10.25
C LEU A 196 13.14 -6.17 10.39
N PHE A 197 13.81 -7.22 9.93
CA PHE A 197 15.27 -7.34 10.01
C PHE A 197 15.98 -6.12 9.42
N PHE A 198 15.64 -5.72 8.20
CA PHE A 198 16.24 -4.54 7.57
C PHE A 198 15.81 -3.23 8.25
N SER A 199 14.58 -3.13 8.74
CA SER A 199 14.15 -1.93 9.49
C SER A 199 14.93 -1.74 10.80
N LEU A 200 15.29 -2.82 11.50
CA LEU A 200 16.14 -2.76 12.69
C LEU A 200 17.56 -2.30 12.36
N ILE A 201 18.12 -2.75 11.24
CA ILE A 201 19.42 -2.25 10.73
C ILE A 201 19.34 -0.73 10.49
N LEU A 202 18.26 -0.23 9.91
CA LEU A 202 18.06 1.20 9.66
C LEU A 202 17.91 2.00 10.95
N VAL A 203 17.17 1.49 11.94
CA VAL A 203 17.05 2.12 13.26
C VAL A 203 18.43 2.20 13.93
N TYR A 204 19.22 1.12 13.86
CA TYR A 204 20.58 1.11 14.39
C TYR A 204 21.51 2.10 13.67
N ALA A 205 21.43 2.18 12.34
CA ALA A 205 22.20 3.12 11.54
C ALA A 205 21.81 4.58 11.85
N ASP A 206 20.50 4.87 11.98
CA ASP A 206 20.00 6.20 12.37
C ASP A 206 20.47 6.57 13.78
N PHE A 207 20.42 5.64 14.73
CA PHE A 207 20.96 5.82 16.07
C PHE A 207 22.46 6.16 16.08
N LYS A 208 23.26 5.44 15.29
CA LYS A 208 24.71 5.72 15.17
C LYS A 208 24.98 7.11 14.58
N ARG A 209 24.18 7.54 13.60
CA ARG A 209 24.34 8.84 12.92
C ARG A 209 23.85 10.01 13.78
N ASN A 210 22.77 9.82 14.54
CA ASN A 210 22.04 10.88 15.22
C ASN A 210 21.96 10.62 16.74
N ARG A 211 23.09 10.29 17.38
CA ARG A 211 23.16 9.83 18.79
C ARG A 211 22.42 10.69 19.82
N GLN A 212 22.18 11.98 19.54
CA GLN A 212 21.51 12.91 20.46
C GLN A 212 20.02 13.18 20.15
N LYS A 213 19.43 12.56 19.11
CA LYS A 213 18.03 12.84 18.67
C LYS A 213 17.08 11.65 18.66
N VAL A 214 17.56 10.44 18.98
CA VAL A 214 16.73 9.23 18.96
C VAL A 214 16.01 9.08 20.30
N VAL A 215 15.04 9.96 20.56
CA VAL A 215 14.13 9.82 21.71
C VAL A 215 13.01 8.87 21.31
N PHE A 216 12.95 7.70 21.95
CA PHE A 216 11.81 6.80 21.83
C PHE A 216 10.57 7.45 22.44
N ARG A 217 9.70 7.98 21.60
CA ARG A 217 8.42 8.56 22.02
C ARG A 217 7.35 7.49 22.07
N TYR A 218 6.52 7.50 23.11
CA TYR A 218 5.34 6.63 23.20
C TYR A 218 4.41 6.78 21.98
N ASP A 219 4.26 8.01 21.47
CA ASP A 219 3.54 8.29 20.21
C ASP A 219 4.05 7.44 19.03
N THR A 220 5.37 7.23 18.92
CA THR A 220 5.99 6.45 17.84
C THR A 220 5.63 4.98 17.96
N ILE A 221 5.60 4.45 19.19
CA ILE A 221 5.20 3.06 19.44
C ILE A 221 3.71 2.88 19.14
N LEU A 222 2.86 3.78 19.63
CA LEU A 222 1.41 3.69 19.43
C LEU A 222 1.03 3.77 17.95
N LEU A 223 1.52 4.78 17.23
CA LEU A 223 1.21 4.95 15.81
C LEU A 223 1.94 3.92 14.93
N GLY A 224 3.13 3.48 15.32
CA GLY A 224 3.82 2.36 14.68
C GLY A 224 3.06 1.04 14.85
N ALA A 225 2.47 0.79 16.01
CA ALA A 225 1.67 -0.39 16.27
C ALA A 225 0.35 -0.38 15.50
N ALA A 226 -0.35 0.76 15.46
CA ALA A 226 -1.53 0.94 14.62
C ALA A 226 -1.19 0.71 13.14
N LEU A 227 -0.07 1.27 12.67
CA LEU A 227 0.45 1.04 11.33
C LEU A 227 0.69 -0.46 11.08
N GLY A 228 1.31 -1.17 12.03
CA GLY A 228 1.56 -2.61 11.97
C GLY A 228 0.30 -3.46 11.84
N LEU A 229 -0.68 -3.20 12.69
CA LEU A 229 -1.98 -3.88 12.65
C LEU A 229 -2.66 -3.69 11.29
N PHE A 230 -2.78 -2.44 10.82
CA PHE A 230 -3.41 -2.17 9.53
C PHE A 230 -2.58 -2.70 8.35
N ASN A 231 -1.26 -2.76 8.45
CA ASN A 231 -0.39 -3.30 7.42
C ASN A 231 -0.55 -4.82 7.26
N PHE A 232 -0.62 -5.56 8.38
CA PHE A 232 -0.97 -6.98 8.37
C PHE A 232 -2.35 -7.20 7.73
N LEU A 233 -3.37 -6.51 8.24
CA LEU A 233 -4.75 -6.68 7.77
C LEU A 233 -4.92 -6.31 6.29
N THR A 234 -4.29 -5.22 5.84
CA THR A 234 -4.33 -4.77 4.44
C THR A 234 -3.61 -5.77 3.53
N SER A 235 -2.41 -6.23 3.90
CA SER A 235 -1.63 -7.18 3.09
C SER A 235 -2.33 -8.53 2.96
N LYS A 236 -2.92 -9.04 4.06
CA LYS A 236 -3.73 -10.26 4.06
C LYS A 236 -4.96 -10.12 3.17
N MET A 237 -5.71 -9.03 3.33
CA MET A 237 -6.89 -8.77 2.50
C MET A 237 -6.56 -8.51 1.03
N LEU A 238 -5.40 -7.95 0.73
CA LEU A 238 -4.93 -7.79 -0.65
C LEU A 238 -4.76 -9.16 -1.32
N LEU A 239 -4.05 -10.10 -0.69
CA LEU A 239 -3.85 -11.45 -1.24
C LEU A 239 -5.18 -12.21 -1.41
N ILE A 240 -6.12 -12.04 -0.47
CA ILE A 240 -7.47 -12.62 -0.58
C ILE A 240 -8.20 -12.02 -1.78
N ASN A 241 -8.25 -10.69 -1.89
CA ASN A 241 -8.99 -10.02 -2.94
C ASN A 241 -8.41 -10.28 -4.33
N VAL A 242 -7.08 -10.22 -4.48
CA VAL A 242 -6.40 -10.53 -5.74
C VAL A 242 -6.69 -11.98 -6.16
N GLY A 243 -6.67 -12.93 -5.23
CA GLY A 243 -7.03 -14.32 -5.54
C GLY A 243 -8.50 -14.53 -5.94
N ARG A 244 -9.41 -13.60 -5.56
CA ARG A 244 -10.84 -13.70 -5.86
C ARG A 244 -11.27 -12.93 -7.12
N MET A 245 -10.63 -11.79 -7.39
CA MET A 245 -11.08 -10.82 -8.39
C MET A 245 -9.99 -10.43 -9.42
N GLY A 246 -8.74 -10.83 -9.19
CA GLY A 246 -7.58 -10.42 -9.98
C GLY A 246 -7.08 -9.01 -9.64
N GLY A 247 -5.78 -8.78 -9.78
CA GLY A 247 -5.14 -7.50 -9.52
C GLY A 247 -5.57 -6.38 -10.47
N SER A 248 -5.95 -6.72 -11.70
CA SER A 248 -6.48 -5.75 -12.68
C SER A 248 -7.73 -5.00 -12.19
N VAL A 249 -8.48 -5.57 -11.24
CA VAL A 249 -9.63 -4.94 -10.59
C VAL A 249 -9.24 -4.38 -9.22
N VAL A 250 -8.53 -5.18 -8.41
CA VAL A 250 -8.26 -4.85 -7.01
C VAL A 250 -7.36 -3.63 -6.84
N PHE A 251 -6.26 -3.53 -7.60
CA PHE A 251 -5.30 -2.43 -7.41
C PHE A 251 -5.86 -1.06 -7.81
N PRO A 252 -6.53 -0.89 -8.97
CA PRO A 252 -7.17 0.36 -9.32
C PRO A 252 -8.24 0.79 -8.34
N VAL A 253 -9.14 -0.12 -7.94
CA VAL A 253 -10.23 0.21 -7.02
C VAL A 253 -9.67 0.57 -5.64
N HIS A 254 -8.67 -0.17 -5.15
CA HIS A 254 -7.97 0.16 -3.90
C HIS A 254 -7.38 1.56 -3.96
N ASN A 255 -6.57 1.86 -4.99
CA ASN A 255 -5.87 3.14 -5.07
C ASN A 255 -6.83 4.32 -5.28
N ALA A 256 -7.84 4.17 -6.14
CA ALA A 256 -8.89 5.18 -6.35
C ALA A 256 -9.66 5.47 -5.06
N SER A 257 -10.11 4.41 -4.37
CA SER A 257 -10.87 4.54 -3.13
C SER A 257 -10.04 5.16 -2.01
N VAL A 258 -8.79 4.73 -1.83
CA VAL A 258 -7.91 5.28 -0.80
C VAL A 258 -7.64 6.76 -1.05
N VAL A 259 -7.29 7.17 -2.28
CA VAL A 259 -7.04 8.58 -2.58
C VAL A 259 -8.29 9.43 -2.36
N MET A 260 -9.44 8.98 -2.85
CA MET A 260 -10.73 9.66 -2.66
C MET A 260 -11.09 9.80 -1.18
N LEU A 261 -11.08 8.71 -0.42
CA LEU A 261 -11.54 8.69 0.97
C LEU A 261 -10.55 9.41 1.90
N THR A 262 -9.24 9.28 1.70
CA THR A 262 -8.25 10.08 2.46
C THR A 262 -8.38 11.57 2.17
N ALA A 263 -8.69 11.95 0.93
CA ALA A 263 -8.98 13.32 0.54
C ALA A 263 -10.23 13.86 1.26
N LEU A 264 -11.33 13.10 1.27
CA LEU A 264 -12.56 13.45 1.99
C LEU A 264 -12.34 13.54 3.50
N ILE A 265 -11.55 12.63 4.08
CA ILE A 265 -11.16 12.72 5.50
C ILE A 265 -10.37 14.01 5.77
N GLY A 266 -9.49 14.42 4.85
CA GLY A 266 -8.82 15.73 4.87
C GLY A 266 -9.80 16.89 4.99
N VAL A 267 -10.84 16.90 4.16
CA VAL A 267 -11.88 17.94 4.17
C VAL A 267 -12.66 17.93 5.48
N PHE A 268 -13.23 16.78 5.87
CA PHE A 268 -14.20 16.72 6.96
C PHE A 268 -13.57 16.74 8.35
N PHE A 269 -12.43 16.07 8.53
CA PHE A 269 -11.79 15.96 9.85
C PHE A 269 -10.66 16.96 10.05
N PHE A 270 -9.88 17.23 9.00
CA PHE A 270 -8.75 18.17 9.07
C PHE A 270 -9.09 19.57 8.57
N LYS A 271 -10.37 19.81 8.18
CA LYS A 271 -10.87 21.09 7.67
C LYS A 271 -10.05 21.64 6.51
N GLU A 272 -9.51 20.75 5.67
CA GLU A 272 -8.76 21.14 4.48
C GLU A 272 -9.72 21.74 3.43
N SER A 273 -9.41 22.93 2.91
CA SER A 273 -10.23 23.57 1.87
C SER A 273 -9.93 22.98 0.49
N PHE A 274 -10.94 22.41 -0.17
CA PHE A 274 -10.81 21.85 -1.51
C PHE A 274 -11.15 22.86 -2.60
N SER A 275 -10.31 22.91 -3.62
CA SER A 275 -10.59 23.63 -4.86
C SER A 275 -11.61 22.88 -5.73
N LYS A 276 -12.27 23.58 -6.66
CA LYS A 276 -13.16 22.97 -7.68
C LYS A 276 -12.47 21.82 -8.42
N ARG A 277 -11.18 21.98 -8.72
CA ARG A 277 -10.34 20.95 -9.35
C ARG A 277 -10.28 19.66 -8.52
N GLN A 278 -10.07 19.76 -7.22
CA GLN A 278 -9.98 18.60 -6.33
C GLN A 278 -11.33 17.90 -6.17
N TRP A 279 -12.43 18.65 -6.13
CA TRP A 279 -13.79 18.10 -6.15
C TRP A 279 -14.10 17.34 -7.44
N MET A 280 -13.68 17.86 -8.60
CA MET A 280 -13.76 17.10 -9.86
C MET A 280 -12.94 15.82 -9.79
N GLY A 281 -11.75 15.87 -9.18
CA GLY A 281 -10.93 14.68 -8.95
C GLY A 281 -11.66 13.64 -8.10
N VAL A 282 -12.33 14.03 -7.01
CA VAL A 282 -13.15 13.14 -6.18
C VAL A 282 -14.26 12.49 -7.02
N LEU A 283 -15.00 13.28 -7.80
CA LEU A 283 -16.04 12.75 -8.68
C LEU A 283 -15.48 11.72 -9.69
N LEU A 284 -14.34 12.02 -10.32
CA LEU A 284 -13.70 11.09 -11.25
C LEU A 284 -13.23 9.79 -10.58
N ALA A 285 -12.77 9.84 -9.32
CA ALA A 285 -12.45 8.62 -8.57
C ALA A 285 -13.68 7.74 -8.35
N VAL A 286 -14.83 8.35 -8.02
CA VAL A 286 -16.09 7.62 -7.87
C VAL A 286 -16.45 6.90 -9.17
N VAL A 287 -16.44 7.61 -10.30
CA VAL A 287 -16.74 7.03 -11.61
C VAL A 287 -15.75 5.92 -11.97
N ALA A 288 -14.45 6.14 -11.74
CA ALA A 288 -13.42 5.14 -11.99
C ALA A 288 -13.65 3.85 -11.18
N VAL A 289 -13.96 3.98 -9.87
CA VAL A 289 -14.25 2.82 -9.02
C VAL A 289 -15.47 2.06 -9.54
N PHE A 290 -16.56 2.75 -9.88
CA PHE A 290 -17.76 2.09 -10.41
C PHE A 290 -17.50 1.38 -11.74
N MET A 291 -16.78 2.01 -12.68
CA MET A 291 -16.45 1.42 -13.98
C MET A 291 -15.58 0.17 -13.86
N ILE A 292 -14.66 0.12 -12.90
CA ILE A 292 -13.78 -1.03 -12.72
C ILE A 292 -14.50 -2.12 -11.91
N ALA A 293 -15.25 -1.74 -10.87
CA ALA A 293 -16.03 -2.68 -10.07
C ALA A 293 -17.17 -3.34 -10.86
N SER A 294 -17.66 -2.73 -11.95
CA SER A 294 -18.65 -3.36 -12.83
C SER A 294 -18.07 -4.48 -13.70
N THR A 295 -16.75 -4.70 -13.69
CA THR A 295 -16.08 -5.79 -14.41
C THR A 295 -15.89 -7.06 -13.56
N LEU A 296 -16.47 -7.08 -12.35
CA LEU A 296 -16.46 -8.17 -11.38
C LEU A 296 -17.44 -9.30 -11.70
#